data_AF-A0AAU3FWS8-F1
#
_entry.id   AF-A0AAU3FWS8-F1
#
_cell.length_a   1.000
_cell.length_b   1.000
_cell.length_c   1.000
_cell.angle_alpha   90.00
_cell.angle_beta   90.00
_cell.angle_gamma   90.00
#
_symmetry.space_group_name_H-M   'P 1'
#
loop_
_entity.id
_entity.type
_entity.pdbx_description
1 polymer ?
#
loop_
_entity_poly.entity_id
_entity_poly.type
_entity_poly.pdbx_seq_one_letter_code
_entity_poly.pdbx_strand_id
1 'polypeptide(L)'
;MGIDLNRDALAKLRVAVNVQGGKLAAVGDEFPAKDAAGPSVFGTLTGAGALAAAIGRVEGHVDAELGTVKSRLDGVERALDTIEDNVRNAEHGTEQGLPSK
;
A
#
# COMPACT_ATOMS: atom_id res chain seq x y z
N MET A 1 -20.89 10.65 -21.64
CA MET A 1 -20.15 9.43 -22.03
C MET A 1 -18.71 9.40 -21.54
N GLY A 2 -17.93 10.49 -21.61
CA GLY A 2 -16.55 10.49 -21.08
C GLY A 2 -16.41 10.49 -19.56
N ILE A 3 -17.37 11.08 -18.84
CA ILE A 3 -17.31 11.24 -17.37
C ILE A 3 -17.62 9.92 -16.64
N ASP A 4 -18.64 9.17 -17.06
CA ASP A 4 -18.92 7.83 -16.51
C ASP A 4 -17.75 6.85 -16.72
N LEU A 5 -17.07 6.98 -17.86
CA LEU A 5 -15.86 6.20 -18.17
C LEU A 5 -14.72 6.51 -17.20
N ASN A 6 -14.58 7.78 -16.80
CA ASN A 6 -13.59 8.20 -15.81
C ASN A 6 -13.93 7.68 -14.40
N ARG A 7 -15.20 7.66 -14.00
CA ARG A 7 -15.64 7.09 -12.71
C ARG A 7 -15.38 5.58 -12.65
N ASP A 8 -15.71 4.86 -13.70
CA ASP A 8 -15.44 3.42 -13.80
C ASP A 8 -13.93 3.11 -13.79
N ALA A 9 -13.12 3.96 -14.43
CA ALA A 9 -11.66 3.83 -14.41
C ALA A 9 -11.09 4.08 -13.00
N LEU A 10 -11.56 5.10 -12.29
CA LEU A 10 -11.16 5.39 -10.91
C LEU A 10 -11.55 4.25 -9.95
N ALA A 11 -12.76 3.71 -10.10
CA ALA A 11 -13.21 2.57 -9.31
C ALA A 11 -12.30 1.33 -9.52
N LYS A 12 -11.92 1.04 -10.77
CA LYS A 12 -10.99 -0.05 -11.09
C LYS A 12 -9.60 0.18 -10.51
N LEU A 13 -9.09 1.42 -10.57
CA LEU A 13 -7.79 1.78 -9.98
C LEU A 13 -7.81 1.61 -8.45
N ARG A 14 -8.88 2.03 -7.78
CA ARG A 14 -9.04 1.85 -6.33
C ARG A 14 -9.04 0.37 -5.94
N VAL A 15 -9.78 -0.47 -6.67
CA VAL A 15 -9.76 -1.92 -6.47
C VAL A 15 -8.34 -2.49 -6.63
N ALA A 16 -7.62 -2.07 -7.67
CA ALA A 16 -6.25 -2.52 -7.89
C ALA A 16 -5.30 -2.11 -6.76
N VAL A 17 -5.40 -0.86 -6.27
CA VAL A 17 -4.59 -0.36 -5.15
C VAL A 17 -4.88 -1.15 -3.87
N ASN A 18 -6.16 -1.37 -3.55
CA ASN A 18 -6.56 -2.15 -2.37
C ASN A 18 -6.06 -3.59 -2.44
N VAL A 19 -6.12 -4.23 -3.61
CA VAL A 19 -5.61 -5.60 -3.81
C VAL A 19 -4.11 -5.67 -3.56
N GLN A 20 -3.35 -4.70 -4.07
CA GLN A 20 -1.90 -4.66 -3.85
C GLN A 20 -1.54 -4.30 -2.41
N GLY A 21 -2.28 -3.38 -1.78
CA GLY A 21 -2.15 -3.05 -0.36
C GLY A 21 -2.39 -4.25 0.53
N GLY A 22 -3.41 -5.07 0.24
CA GLY A 22 -3.69 -6.29 0.98
C GLY A 22 -2.56 -7.34 0.86
N LYS A 23 -2.02 -7.54 -0.35
CA LYS A 23 -0.88 -8.45 -0.56
C LYS A 23 0.37 -7.97 0.16
N LEU A 24 0.63 -6.66 0.12
CA LEU A 24 1.76 -6.06 0.82
C LEU A 24 1.61 -6.20 2.33
N ALA A 25 0.41 -5.98 2.87
CA ALA A 25 0.13 -6.14 4.29
C ALA A 25 0.37 -7.59 4.74
N ALA A 26 -0.08 -8.57 3.95
CA ALA A 26 0.17 -9.98 4.24
C ALA A 26 1.66 -10.32 4.28
N VAL A 27 2.46 -9.78 3.34
CA VAL A 27 3.93 -9.93 3.38
C VAL A 27 4.53 -9.18 4.57
N GLY A 28 4.04 -7.98 4.89
CA GLY A 28 4.48 -7.20 6.03
C GLY A 28 4.27 -7.89 7.37
N ASP A 29 3.16 -8.60 7.55
CA ASP A 29 2.86 -9.35 8.77
C ASP A 29 3.82 -10.53 9.03
N GLU A 30 4.54 -10.98 7.99
CA GLU A 30 5.61 -11.98 8.08
C GLU A 30 6.94 -11.38 8.57
N PHE A 31 7.09 -10.05 8.60
CA PHE A 31 8.31 -9.35 9.01
C PHE A 31 8.14 -8.45 10.24
N PRO A 32 9.19 -8.33 11.08
CA PRO A 32 10.28 -9.30 11.18
C PRO A 32 9.71 -10.67 11.56
N ALA A 33 10.30 -11.75 11.05
CA ALA A 33 9.77 -13.07 11.33
C ALA A 33 9.90 -13.35 12.82
N LYS A 34 8.76 -13.52 13.49
CA LYS A 34 8.61 -13.52 14.96
C LYS A 34 9.49 -14.55 15.68
N ASP A 35 10.02 -15.55 14.95
CA ASP A 35 10.84 -16.65 15.45
C ASP A 35 12.25 -16.74 14.82
N ALA A 36 12.63 -15.86 13.88
CA ALA A 36 13.69 -16.19 12.90
C ALA A 36 15.15 -15.79 13.25
N ALA A 37 15.42 -15.14 14.37
CA ALA A 37 16.78 -14.63 14.65
C ALA A 37 17.29 -14.91 16.08
N GLY A 38 16.81 -15.96 16.74
CA GLY A 38 17.46 -16.46 17.95
C GLY A 38 18.78 -17.17 17.58
N PRO A 39 19.91 -16.92 18.27
CA PRO A 39 21.14 -17.69 18.08
C PRO A 39 20.92 -19.21 18.20
N SER A 40 19.91 -19.61 18.99
CA SER A 40 19.44 -20.98 19.18
C SER A 40 18.98 -21.67 17.90
N VAL A 41 18.47 -20.93 16.90
CA VAL A 41 18.06 -21.49 15.59
C VAL A 41 19.27 -22.01 14.82
N PHE A 42 20.43 -21.38 15.04
CA PHE A 42 21.71 -21.78 14.44
C PHE A 42 22.48 -22.77 15.33
N GLY A 43 21.90 -23.21 16.45
CA GLY A 43 22.48 -24.20 17.35
C GLY A 43 23.84 -23.78 17.93
N THR A 44 24.81 -24.69 17.89
CA THR A 44 26.16 -24.50 18.45
C THR A 44 27.16 -23.92 17.44
N LEU A 45 26.68 -23.39 16.31
CA LEU A 45 27.55 -22.88 15.27
C LEU A 45 28.40 -21.72 15.81
N THR A 46 29.72 -21.82 15.71
CA THR A 46 30.61 -20.69 15.99
C THR A 46 30.23 -19.52 15.06
N GLY A 47 29.86 -18.38 15.64
CA GLY A 47 29.36 -17.24 14.88
C GLY A 47 27.83 -17.20 14.69
N ALA A 48 27.07 -18.14 15.25
CA ALA A 48 25.60 -18.15 15.27
C ALA A 48 25.00 -16.80 15.67
N GLY A 49 25.52 -16.16 16.72
CA GLY A 49 25.06 -14.84 17.16
C GLY A 49 25.30 -13.73 16.13
N ALA A 50 26.43 -13.78 15.40
CA ALA A 50 26.73 -12.80 14.37
C ALA A 50 25.84 -12.98 13.13
N LEU A 51 25.56 -14.24 12.75
CA LEU A 51 24.63 -14.57 11.68
C LEU A 51 23.20 -14.15 12.03
N ALA A 52 22.74 -14.47 13.24
CA ALA A 52 21.45 -14.03 13.77
C ALA A 52 21.31 -12.50 13.72
N ALA A 53 22.34 -11.77 14.16
CA ALA A 53 22.35 -10.31 14.09
C ALA A 53 22.33 -9.78 12.65
N ALA A 54 22.99 -10.46 11.70
CA ALA A 54 22.94 -10.09 10.28
C ALA A 54 21.55 -10.29 9.67
N ILE A 55 20.90 -11.41 9.99
CA ILE A 55 19.54 -11.70 9.55
C ILE A 55 18.57 -10.67 10.13
N GLY A 56 18.64 -10.38 11.44
CA GLY A 56 17.80 -9.36 12.06
C GLY A 56 17.96 -7.96 11.46
N ARG A 57 19.16 -7.60 10.96
CA ARG A 57 19.34 -6.35 10.20
C ARG A 57 18.64 -6.36 8.85
N VAL A 58 18.70 -7.47 8.12
CA VAL A 58 17.99 -7.62 6.84
C VAL A 58 16.48 -7.54 7.07
N GLU A 59 15.95 -8.25 8.06
CA GLU A 59 14.53 -8.20 8.41
C GLU A 59 14.07 -6.79 8.79
N GLY A 60 14.86 -6.07 9.59
CA GLY A 60 14.57 -4.68 9.93
C GLY A 60 14.59 -3.73 8.72
N HIS A 61 15.44 -3.97 7.73
CA HIS A 61 15.41 -3.22 6.47
C HIS A 61 14.17 -3.55 5.63
N VAL A 62 13.78 -4.83 5.56
CA VAL A 62 12.56 -5.23 4.86
C VAL A 62 11.33 -4.59 5.50
N ASP A 63 11.20 -4.63 6.83
CA ASP A 63 10.10 -3.99 7.55
C ASP A 63 9.99 -2.47 7.25
N ALA A 64 11.13 -1.77 7.28
CA ALA A 64 11.16 -0.34 6.96
C ALA A 64 10.75 -0.02 5.52
N GLU A 65 11.18 -0.83 4.54
CA GLU A 65 10.79 -0.68 3.14
C GLU A 65 9.29 -0.97 2.96
N LEU A 66 8.77 -2.03 3.57
CA LEU A 66 7.35 -2.38 3.52
C LEU A 66 6.48 -1.27 4.13
N GLY A 67 6.92 -0.68 5.25
CA GLY A 67 6.29 0.50 5.85
C GLY A 67 6.28 1.72 4.91
N THR A 68 7.39 1.95 4.19
CA THR A 68 7.49 3.03 3.20
C THR A 68 6.52 2.80 2.03
N VAL A 69 6.44 1.57 1.51
CA VAL A 69 5.51 1.23 0.43
C VAL A 69 4.05 1.41 0.89
N LYS A 70 3.71 0.97 2.10
CA LYS A 70 2.38 1.18 2.68
C LYS A 70 2.01 2.66 2.72
N SER A 71 2.91 3.52 3.22
CA SER A 71 2.67 4.97 3.24
C SER A 71 2.46 5.57 1.84
N ARG A 72 3.12 5.03 0.81
CA ARG A 72 2.92 5.47 -0.57
C ARG A 72 1.56 5.04 -1.11
N LEU A 73 1.12 3.81 -0.82
CA LEU A 73 -0.20 3.33 -1.21
C LEU A 73 -1.32 4.17 -0.55
N ASP A 74 -1.20 4.48 0.74
CA ASP A 74 -2.13 5.39 1.42
C ASP A 74 -2.17 6.78 0.74
N GLY A 75 -1.04 7.25 0.24
CA GLY A 75 -0.95 8.49 -0.52
C GLY A 75 -1.69 8.43 -1.86
N VAL A 76 -1.58 7.29 -2.56
CA VAL A 76 -2.32 7.04 -3.81
C VAL A 76 -3.83 7.00 -3.54
N GLU A 77 -4.27 6.35 -2.46
CA GLU A 77 -5.69 6.31 -2.08
C GLU A 77 -6.26 7.71 -1.87
N ARG A 78 -5.56 8.57 -1.12
CA ARG A 78 -5.98 9.98 -0.90
C ARG A 78 -6.01 10.79 -2.20
N ALA A 79 -5.06 10.54 -3.11
CA ALA A 79 -5.05 11.19 -4.41
C ALA A 79 -6.25 10.76 -5.25
N LEU A 80 -6.61 9.47 -5.22
CA LEU A 80 -7.81 8.96 -5.88
C LEU A 80 -9.09 9.58 -5.29
N ASP A 81 -9.19 9.70 -3.96
CA ASP A 81 -10.32 10.37 -3.30
C ASP A 81 -10.45 11.83 -3.77
N THR A 82 -9.33 12.55 -3.84
CA THR A 82 -9.31 13.95 -4.30
C THR A 82 -9.77 14.08 -5.76
N ILE A 83 -9.33 13.16 -6.62
CA ILE A 83 -9.75 13.15 -8.03
C ILE A 83 -11.24 12.84 -8.14
N GLU A 84 -11.76 11.90 -7.34
CA GLU A 84 -13.18 11.56 -7.32
C GLU A 84 -14.04 12.76 -6.92
N ASP A 85 -13.65 13.51 -5.88
CA ASP A 85 -14.35 14.73 -5.46
C ASP A 85 -14.31 15.81 -6.54
N ASN A 86 -13.17 15.98 -7.23
CA ASN A 86 -13.06 16.94 -8.33
C ASN A 86 -13.98 16.56 -9.50
N VAL A 87 -14.08 15.27 -9.83
CA VAL A 87 -15.00 14.79 -10.87
C VAL A 87 -16.45 15.07 -10.48
N ARG A 88 -16.86 14.75 -9.25
CA ARG A 88 -18.22 15.03 -8.75
C ARG A 88 -18.57 16.52 -8.74
N ASN A 89 -17.63 17.36 -8.34
CA ASN A 89 -17.83 18.82 -8.34
C ASN A 89 -17.98 19.36 -9.76
N ALA A 90 -17.22 18.82 -10.73
CA ALA A 90 -17.36 19.18 -12.13
C ALA A 90 -18.71 18.73 -12.70
N GLU A 91 -19.22 17.56 -12.31
CA GLU A 91 -20.56 17.08 -12.67
C GLU A 91 -21.64 18.07 -12.19
N HIS A 92 -21.65 18.39 -10.89
CA HIS A 92 -22.63 19.30 -10.31
C HIS A 92 -22.59 20.71 -10.93
N GLY A 93 -21.38 21.25 -11.20
CA GLY A 93 -21.23 22.55 -11.84
C GLY A 93 -21.74 22.57 -13.29
N THR A 94 -21.60 21.45 -14.00
CA THR A 94 -22.09 21.31 -15.38
C THR A 94 -23.62 21.20 -15.43
N GLU A 95 -24.22 20.47 -14.50
CA GLU A 95 -25.68 20.33 -14.39
C GLU A 95 -26.37 21.65 -14.02
N GLN A 96 -25.77 22.44 -13.11
CA GLN A 96 -26.31 23.76 -12.73
C GLN A 96 -26.15 24.83 -13.82
N GLY A 97 -25.21 24.65 -14.75
CA GLY A 97 -24.96 25.57 -15.86
C GLY A 97 -25.85 25.36 -17.09
N LEU A 98 -26.68 24.30 -17.13
CA LEU A 98 -27.61 24.05 -18.23
C LEU A 98 -28.92 24.84 -18.01
N PRO A 99 -29.24 25.86 -18.82
CA PRO A 99 -30.51 26.56 -18.71
C PRO A 99 -31.66 25.60 -18.98
N SER A 100 -32.64 25.58 -18.08
CA SER A 100 -33.91 24.86 -18.23
C SER A 100 -34.56 25.27 -19.55
N LYS A 101 -34.78 24.32 -20.46
CA LYS A 101 -35.62 24.52 -21.64
C LYS A 101 -37.09 24.55 -21.27
#